data_AF-A0A1G2UZL6-F1
#
_entry.id   AF-A0A1G2UZL6-F1
#
_cell.length_a   1.000
_cell.length_b   1.000
_cell.length_c   1.000
_cell.angle_alpha   90.00
_cell.angle_beta   90.00
_cell.angle_gamma   90.00
#
_symmetry.space_group_name_H-M   'P 1'
#
loop_
_entity.id
_entity.type
_entity.pdbx_description
1 polymer ?
#
loop_
_entity_poly.entity_id
_entity_poly.type
_entity_poly.pdbx_seq_one_letter_code
_entity_poly.pdbx_strand_id
1 'polypeptide(L)'
;MALTMRTSLEIFTNPRDLVILVGMDGEKWGFTIARGPGYHGKLLLDTCGFAENKEEAVLGLKKVLETIVAICMKELENPVSIPCQDLNPDVRDIDQSKVLNPELIAQILDILRLCDHVRTYEFSLTS
;
A
#
# COMPACT_ATOMS: atom_id res chain seq x y z
N MET A 1 -12.13 9.37 -5.06
CA MET A 1 -11.63 9.59 -3.69
C MET A 1 -10.19 10.07 -3.77
N ALA A 2 -9.76 11.03 -2.95
CA ALA A 2 -8.41 11.61 -3.03
C ALA A 2 -7.48 10.94 -2.03
N LEU A 3 -6.39 10.34 -2.53
CA LEU A 3 -5.31 9.79 -1.73
C LEU A 3 -4.53 10.94 -1.09
N THR A 4 -4.49 11.03 0.25
CA THR A 4 -3.72 12.09 0.93
C THR A 4 -2.24 11.73 0.95
N MET A 5 -1.38 12.75 1.02
CA MET A 5 0.06 12.51 1.11
C MET A 5 0.45 11.73 2.38
N ARG A 6 -0.20 12.05 3.51
CA ARG A 6 0.00 11.33 4.77
C ARG A 6 -0.38 9.85 4.64
N THR A 7 -1.53 9.54 4.08
CA THR A 7 -1.95 8.14 3.83
C THR A 7 -0.94 7.40 2.94
N SER A 8 -0.47 8.07 1.88
CA SER A 8 0.52 7.51 0.95
C SER A 8 1.81 7.15 1.68
N LEU A 9 2.33 8.07 2.49
CA LEU A 9 3.54 7.86 3.29
C LEU A 9 3.36 6.74 4.32
N GLU A 10 2.20 6.67 4.98
CA GLU A 10 1.92 5.60 5.95
C GLU A 10 1.95 4.21 5.28
N ILE A 11 1.35 4.07 4.09
CA ILE A 11 1.38 2.82 3.32
C ILE A 11 2.80 2.53 2.82
N PHE A 12 3.48 3.55 2.27
CA PHE A 12 4.81 3.42 1.68
C PHE A 12 5.89 3.02 2.70
N THR A 13 5.86 3.61 3.90
CA THR A 13 6.91 3.42 4.92
C THR A 13 6.62 2.32 5.93
N ASN A 14 5.42 1.75 5.92
CA ASN A 14 5.06 0.62 6.79
C ASN A 14 4.49 -0.54 5.97
N PRO A 15 5.20 -0.96 4.92
CA PRO A 15 4.62 -1.84 3.92
C PRO A 15 4.42 -3.27 4.45
N ARG A 16 5.12 -3.64 5.53
CA ARG A 16 5.00 -4.91 6.27
C ARG A 16 3.95 -4.88 7.38
N ASP A 17 3.17 -3.80 7.51
CA ASP A 17 2.12 -3.67 8.50
C ASP A 17 0.79 -3.28 7.85
N LEU A 18 0.46 -3.97 6.76
CA LEU A 18 -0.75 -3.74 5.99
C LEU A 18 -1.65 -4.98 6.02
N VAL A 19 -2.95 -4.71 6.12
CA VAL A 19 -4.03 -5.66 5.81
C VAL A 19 -4.73 -5.12 4.58
N ILE A 20 -4.75 -5.90 3.52
CA ILE A 20 -5.44 -5.54 2.29
C ILE A 20 -6.53 -6.57 2.04
N LEU A 21 -7.74 -6.10 1.79
CA LEU A 21 -8.90 -6.91 1.49
C LEU A 21 -9.42 -6.52 0.10
N VAL A 22 -9.79 -7.50 -0.71
CA VAL A 22 -10.53 -7.32 -1.96
C VAL A 22 -11.86 -8.06 -1.79
N GLY A 23 -12.96 -7.34 -1.93
CA GLY A 23 -14.28 -7.88 -1.65
C GLY A 23 -15.38 -7.21 -2.46
N MET A 24 -16.59 -7.73 -2.34
CA MET A 24 -17.77 -7.16 -2.98
C MET A 24 -18.44 -6.13 -2.06
N ASP A 25 -18.80 -5.00 -2.66
CA ASP A 25 -19.67 -3.96 -2.09
C ASP A 25 -20.89 -3.83 -3.01
N GLY A 26 -22.01 -4.44 -2.59
CA GLY A 26 -23.15 -4.68 -3.46
C GLY A 26 -22.84 -5.68 -4.57
N GLU A 27 -22.97 -5.25 -5.81
CA GLU A 27 -22.71 -6.07 -7.02
C GLU A 27 -21.30 -5.87 -7.59
N LYS A 28 -20.53 -4.91 -7.08
CA LYS A 28 -19.21 -4.55 -7.60
C LYS A 28 -18.09 -4.90 -6.64
N TRP A 29 -16.92 -5.16 -7.20
CA TRP A 29 -15.71 -5.43 -6.45
C TRP A 29 -14.99 -4.12 -6.10
N GLY A 30 -14.39 -4.09 -4.91
CA GLY A 30 -13.55 -3.02 -4.39
C GLY A 30 -12.44 -3.57 -3.51
N PHE A 31 -11.67 -2.68 -2.91
CA PHE A 31 -10.63 -3.05 -1.97
C PHE A 31 -10.51 -2.05 -0.81
N THR A 32 -9.91 -2.55 0.27
CA THR A 32 -9.64 -1.82 1.48
C THR A 32 -8.18 -2.04 1.88
N ILE A 33 -7.50 -0.99 2.32
CA ILE A 33 -6.15 -1.02 2.90
C ILE A 33 -6.25 -0.49 4.33
N ALA A 34 -5.82 -1.29 5.29
CA ALA A 34 -5.73 -0.94 6.69
C ALA A 34 -4.34 -1.28 7.25
N ARG A 35 -4.02 -0.73 8.42
CA ARG A 35 -2.84 -1.16 9.18
C ARG A 35 -3.07 -2.50 9.85
N GLY A 36 -1.99 -3.20 10.19
CA GLY A 36 -2.06 -4.47 10.93
C GLY A 36 -2.51 -4.34 12.39
N PRO A 37 -2.49 -5.46 13.13
CA PRO A 37 -2.97 -5.54 14.52
C PRO A 37 -2.32 -4.54 15.47
N GLY A 38 -1.05 -4.17 15.23
CA GLY A 38 -0.31 -3.19 16.03
C GLY A 38 -0.93 -1.78 16.04
N TYR A 39 -1.81 -1.48 15.07
CA TYR A 39 -2.52 -0.21 14.95
C TYR A 39 -4.04 -0.40 14.96
N HIS A 40 -4.52 -1.47 15.59
CA HIS A 40 -5.95 -1.77 15.75
C HIS A 40 -6.75 -1.77 14.44
N GLY A 41 -6.13 -2.15 13.31
CA GLY A 41 -6.83 -2.16 12.02
C GLY A 41 -7.15 -0.76 11.48
N LYS A 42 -6.36 0.27 11.82
CA LYS A 42 -6.56 1.64 11.33
C LYS A 42 -6.79 1.65 9.82
N LEU A 43 -7.97 2.08 9.41
CA LEU A 43 -8.31 2.22 8.00
C LEU A 43 -7.46 3.32 7.34
N LEU A 44 -6.80 2.99 6.24
CA LEU A 44 -5.99 3.93 5.47
C LEU A 44 -6.70 4.33 4.18
N LEU A 45 -7.32 3.37 3.50
CA LEU A 45 -8.00 3.57 2.23
C LEU A 45 -9.13 2.56 2.09
N ASP A 46 -10.29 3.01 1.61
CA ASP A 46 -11.44 2.16 1.33
C ASP A 46 -12.11 2.59 0.04
N THR A 47 -12.28 1.67 -0.91
CA THR A 47 -12.99 2.00 -2.16
C THR A 47 -14.40 1.44 -2.12
N CYS A 48 -15.39 2.23 -2.55
CA CYS A 48 -16.67 1.67 -2.95
C CYS A 48 -16.48 0.68 -4.12
N GLY A 49 -17.44 -0.24 -4.30
CA GLY A 49 -17.42 -1.19 -5.40
C GLY A 49 -17.34 -0.47 -6.76
N PHE A 50 -16.27 -0.71 -7.52
CA PHE A 50 -15.99 -0.04 -8.81
C PHE A 50 -15.73 -1.01 -9.96
N ALA A 51 -15.30 -2.24 -9.66
CA ALA A 51 -14.89 -3.23 -10.64
C ALA A 51 -15.99 -4.29 -10.86
N GLU A 52 -16.08 -4.82 -12.08
CA GLU A 52 -17.08 -5.84 -12.43
C GLU A 52 -16.66 -7.22 -11.95
N ASN A 53 -15.36 -7.43 -11.73
CA ASN A 53 -14.81 -8.68 -11.25
C ASN A 53 -13.59 -8.44 -10.34
N LYS A 54 -13.19 -9.50 -9.63
CA LYS A 54 -12.06 -9.46 -8.70
C LYS A 54 -10.75 -9.05 -9.37
N GLU A 55 -10.48 -9.50 -10.60
CA GLU A 55 -9.24 -9.20 -11.31
C GLU A 55 -9.11 -7.70 -11.62
N GLU A 56 -10.19 -7.05 -12.03
CA GLU A 56 -10.24 -5.60 -12.22
C GLU A 56 -10.01 -4.84 -10.91
N ALA A 57 -10.56 -5.31 -9.79
CA ALA A 57 -10.32 -4.70 -8.48
C ALA A 57 -8.84 -4.82 -8.07
N VAL A 58 -8.22 -5.99 -8.29
CA VAL A 58 -6.80 -6.23 -8.05
C VAL A 58 -5.91 -5.35 -8.95
N LEU A 59 -6.28 -5.16 -10.21
CA LEU A 59 -5.60 -4.23 -11.12
C LEU A 59 -5.75 -2.77 -10.67
N GLY A 60 -6.92 -2.39 -10.14
CA GLY A 60 -7.15 -1.08 -9.53
C GLY A 60 -6.23 -0.86 -8.31
N LEU A 61 -6.14 -1.85 -7.43
CA LEU A 61 -5.23 -1.83 -6.29
C LEU A 61 -3.77 -1.67 -6.74
N LYS A 62 -3.32 -2.44 -7.75
CA LYS A 62 -1.97 -2.32 -8.32
C LYS A 62 -1.65 -0.87 -8.70
N LYS A 63 -2.53 -0.24 -9.48
CA LYS A 63 -2.35 1.16 -9.92
C LYS A 63 -2.25 2.12 -8.74
N VAL A 64 -3.04 1.90 -7.69
CA VAL A 64 -2.99 2.72 -6.48
C VAL A 64 -1.66 2.54 -5.74
N LEU A 65 -1.19 1.31 -5.56
CA LEU A 65 0.10 1.03 -4.91
C LEU A 65 1.27 1.62 -5.70
N GLU A 66 1.29 1.49 -7.02
CA GLU A 66 2.30 2.10 -7.89
C GLU A 66 2.26 3.63 -7.83
N THR A 67 1.06 4.22 -7.77
CA THR A 67 0.88 5.67 -7.62
C THR A 67 1.42 6.16 -6.27
N ILE A 68 1.17 5.42 -5.19
CA ILE A 68 1.73 5.70 -3.85
C ILE A 68 3.26 5.74 -3.92
N VAL A 69 3.88 4.72 -4.51
CA VAL A 69 5.35 4.65 -4.67
C VAL A 69 5.85 5.87 -5.44
N ALA A 70 5.26 6.19 -6.59
CA ALA A 70 5.69 7.32 -7.41
C ALA A 70 5.58 8.67 -6.67
N ILE A 71 4.47 8.90 -5.95
CA ILE A 71 4.26 10.13 -5.18
C ILE A 71 5.25 10.21 -4.00
N CYS A 72 5.43 9.13 -3.25
CA CYS A 72 6.30 9.13 -2.08
C CYS A 72 7.78 9.25 -2.44
N MET A 73 8.24 8.57 -3.50
CA MET A 73 9.61 8.72 -3.98
C MET A 73 9.91 10.16 -4.39
N LYS A 74 8.99 10.79 -5.15
CA LYS A 74 9.12 12.20 -5.54
C LYS A 74 9.16 13.16 -4.34
N GLU A 75 8.39 12.87 -3.30
CA GLU A 75 8.42 13.68 -2.07
C GLU A 75 9.73 13.51 -1.29
N LEU A 76 10.25 12.29 -1.22
CA LEU A 76 11.52 12.02 -0.53
C LEU A 76 12.73 12.59 -1.27
N GLU A 77 12.61 12.91 -2.55
CA GLU A 77 13.58 13.71 -3.30
C GLU A 77 13.51 15.20 -2.98
N ASN A 78 12.46 15.67 -2.28
CA ASN A 78 12.29 17.07 -1.94
C ASN A 78 12.88 17.40 -0.55
N PRO A 79 14.06 18.04 -0.45
CA PRO A 79 14.76 18.26 0.82
C PRO A 79 14.05 19.23 1.77
N VAL A 80 13.07 19.99 1.27
CA VAL A 80 12.26 20.91 2.10
C VAL A 80 10.94 20.28 2.58
N SER A 81 10.65 19.05 2.17
CA SER A 81 9.48 18.31 2.65
C SER A 81 9.70 17.84 4.09
N ILE A 82 8.74 18.13 4.98
CA ILE A 82 8.74 17.61 6.35
C ILE A 82 8.81 16.06 6.35
N PRO A 83 7.97 15.34 5.57
CA PRO A 83 8.14 13.90 5.36
C PRO A 83 9.55 13.45 4.96
N CYS A 84 10.23 14.19 4.07
CA CYS A 84 11.60 13.88 3.70
C CYS A 84 12.56 14.05 4.88
N GLN A 85 12.44 15.12 5.64
CA GLN A 85 13.26 15.35 6.83
C GLN A 85 13.02 14.30 7.92
N ASP A 86 11.80 13.79 8.06
CA ASP A 86 11.46 12.75 9.05
C ASP A 86 11.90 11.34 8.61
N LEU A 87 11.73 10.99 7.33
CA LEU A 87 11.88 9.62 6.81
C LEU A 87 13.18 9.37 6.04
N ASN A 88 13.78 10.42 5.48
CA ASN A 88 15.06 10.38 4.76
C ASN A 88 15.90 11.65 5.06
N PRO A 89 16.25 11.92 6.34
CA PRO A 89 16.88 13.17 6.77
C PRO A 89 18.19 13.50 6.04
N ASP A 90 18.92 12.47 5.59
CA ASP A 90 20.21 12.63 4.92
C ASP A 90 20.11 12.67 3.38
N VAL A 91 18.89 12.60 2.81
CA VAL A 91 18.64 12.51 1.36
C VAL A 91 19.55 11.48 0.68
N ARG A 92 19.57 10.26 1.26
CA ARG A 92 20.32 9.12 0.72
C ARG A 92 19.42 8.21 -0.09
N ASP A 93 20.04 7.24 -0.77
CA ASP A 93 19.31 6.15 -1.43
C ASP A 93 18.34 5.50 -0.45
N ILE A 94 17.07 5.43 -0.84
CA ILE A 94 16.01 4.84 -0.02
C ILE A 94 16.23 3.33 0.04
N ASP A 95 16.37 2.80 1.25
CA ASP A 95 16.45 1.37 1.53
C ASP A 95 15.16 0.66 1.08
N GLN A 96 15.20 0.07 -0.11
CA GLN A 96 14.05 -0.58 -0.74
C GLN A 96 13.51 -1.74 0.10
N SER A 97 14.30 -2.34 0.99
CA SER A 97 13.82 -3.42 1.86
C SER A 97 12.82 -2.96 2.93
N LYS A 98 12.80 -1.65 3.22
CA LYS A 98 11.98 -1.04 4.28
C LYS A 98 10.73 -0.34 3.78
N VAL A 99 10.60 -0.15 2.46
CA VAL A 99 9.51 0.60 1.85
C VAL A 99 8.69 -0.27 0.89
N LEU A 100 7.51 0.21 0.53
CA LEU A 100 6.69 -0.41 -0.51
C LEU A 100 7.47 -0.35 -1.82
N ASN A 101 7.84 -1.52 -2.34
CA ASN A 101 8.65 -1.66 -3.53
C ASN A 101 7.95 -2.58 -4.56
N PRO A 102 8.43 -2.64 -5.82
CA PRO A 102 7.80 -3.45 -6.86
C PRO A 102 7.69 -4.94 -6.54
N GLU A 103 8.68 -5.51 -5.85
CA GLU A 103 8.69 -6.93 -5.48
C GLU A 103 7.57 -7.24 -4.47
N LEU A 104 7.43 -6.40 -3.45
CA LEU A 104 6.39 -6.56 -2.44
C LEU A 104 4.99 -6.33 -3.02
N ILE A 105 4.85 -5.38 -3.94
CA ILE A 105 3.60 -5.18 -4.69
C ILE A 105 3.27 -6.45 -5.47
N ALA A 106 4.22 -7.07 -6.17
CA ALA A 106 3.98 -8.32 -6.88
C ALA A 106 3.50 -9.44 -5.94
N GLN A 107 4.16 -9.63 -4.79
CA GLN A 107 3.76 -10.62 -3.79
C GLN A 107 2.33 -10.39 -3.25
N ILE A 108 1.98 -9.13 -2.96
CA ILE A 108 0.62 -8.72 -2.54
C ILE A 108 -0.41 -9.14 -3.59
N LEU A 109 -0.15 -8.83 -4.86
CA LEU A 109 -1.09 -9.11 -5.95
C LEU A 109 -1.23 -10.60 -6.23
N ASP A 110 -0.13 -11.36 -6.16
CA ASP A 110 -0.16 -12.81 -6.36
C ASP A 110 -0.97 -13.53 -5.28
N ILE A 111 -0.85 -13.10 -4.02
CA ILE A 111 -1.69 -13.64 -2.94
C ILE A 111 -3.16 -13.24 -3.16
N LEU A 112 -3.44 -11.99 -3.53
CA LEU A 112 -4.81 -11.53 -3.76
C LEU A 112 -5.49 -12.17 -4.99
N ARG A 113 -4.73 -12.76 -5.92
CA ARG A 113 -5.30 -13.59 -7.00
C ARG A 113 -5.87 -14.90 -6.46
N LEU A 114 -5.27 -15.45 -5.40
CA LEU A 114 -5.65 -16.74 -4.80
C LEU A 114 -6.60 -16.59 -3.61
N CYS A 115 -6.48 -15.47 -2.88
CA CYS A 115 -7.20 -15.19 -1.64
C CYS A 115 -7.89 -13.82 -1.71
N ASP A 116 -8.90 -13.57 -0.88
CA ASP A 116 -9.60 -12.27 -0.84
C ASP A 116 -8.93 -11.26 0.11
N HIS A 117 -7.84 -11.65 0.75
CA HIS A 117 -7.09 -10.79 1.65
C HIS A 117 -5.61 -11.15 1.68
N VAL A 118 -4.81 -10.18 2.12
CA VAL A 118 -3.39 -10.37 2.39
C VAL A 118 -2.99 -9.57 3.63
N ARG A 119 -2.09 -10.14 4.43
CA ARG A 119 -1.53 -9.55 5.63
C ARG A 119 -0.02 -9.48 5.47
N THR A 120 0.50 -8.29 5.20
CA THR A 120 1.93 -8.16 4.83
C THR A 120 2.87 -8.38 6.01
N TYR A 121 2.36 -8.38 7.24
CA TYR A 121 3.11 -8.79 8.44
C TYR A 121 3.31 -10.31 8.55
N GLU A 122 2.58 -11.11 7.77
CA GLU A 122 2.77 -12.56 7.69
C GLU A 122 3.85 -12.94 6.67
N PHE A 123 4.30 -11.98 5.84
CA PHE A 123 5.36 -12.23 4.87
C PHE A 123 6.65 -12.46 5.65
N SER A 124 7.06 -13.72 5.72
CA SER A 124 8.27 -14.14 6.40
C SER A 124 9.43 -13.26 5.95
N LEU A 125 10.24 -12.79 6.89
CA LEU A 125 11.60 -12.37 6.59
C LEU A 125 12.36 -13.66 6.23
N THR A 126 12.21 -14.14 5.00
CA THR A 126 13.17 -15.11 4.47
C THR A 126 14.53 -14.45 4.56
N SER A 127 15.38 -15.13 5.31
CA SER A 127 16.65 -14.72 5.91
C SER A 127 17.71 -14.35 4.87
#